data_AF-A0A2T7UG09-F1
#
_entry.id   AF-A0A2T7UG09-F1
#
_cell.length_a   1.000
_cell.length_b   1.000
_cell.length_c   1.000
_cell.angle_alpha   90.00
_cell.angle_beta   90.00
_cell.angle_gamma   90.00
#
_symmetry.space_group_name_H-M   'P 1'
#
loop_
_entity.id
_entity.type
_entity.pdbx_description
1 polymer ?
#
loop_
_entity_poly.entity_id
_entity_poly.type
_entity_poly.pdbx_seq_one_letter_code
_entity_poly.pdbx_strand_id
1 'polypeptide(L)' 'MKPDRKVPATIRLSPEVSSAFRATGHGWQTRIDAALKDWLRTHFPSAEAGH' A
#
# COMPACT_ATOMS: atom_id res chain seq x y z
N MET A 1 0.24 21.36 -12.84
CA MET A 1 0.75 20.64 -11.65
C MET A 1 0.80 19.15 -11.99
N LYS A 2 1.99 18.55 -11.93
CA LYS A 2 2.29 17.23 -12.53
C LYS A 2 1.72 16.11 -11.64
N PRO A 3 1.15 15.02 -12.20
CA PRO A 3 0.54 13.96 -11.41
C PRO A 3 1.61 13.30 -10.54
N ASP A 4 1.20 13.03 -9.31
CA ASP A 4 1.94 12.39 -8.21
C ASP A 4 2.95 11.34 -8.70
N ARG A 5 4.23 11.63 -8.47
CA ARG A 5 5.32 10.72 -8.81
C ARG A 5 5.26 9.62 -7.76
N LYS A 6 4.84 8.40 -8.16
CA LYS A 6 4.89 7.22 -7.27
C LYS A 6 6.25 7.17 -6.61
N VAL A 7 6.31 7.48 -5.32
CA VAL A 7 7.55 7.44 -4.56
C VAL A 7 7.84 5.97 -4.28
N PRO A 8 8.98 5.41 -4.75
CA PRO A 8 9.36 4.06 -4.40
C PRO A 8 9.64 4.03 -2.89
N ALA A 9 8.67 3.54 -2.12
CA ALA A 9 8.80 3.33 -0.69
C ALA A 9 8.99 1.83 -0.43
N THR A 10 10.12 1.46 0.17
CA THR A 10 10.37 0.09 0.61
C THR A 10 9.64 -0.14 1.94
N ILE A 11 8.35 -0.49 1.86
CA ILE A 11 7.57 -0.88 3.03
C ILE A 11 7.75 -2.37 3.32
N ARG A 12 7.91 -2.72 4.59
CA ARG A 12 7.92 -4.12 5.03
C ARG A 12 6.48 -4.58 5.23
N LEU A 13 6.06 -5.54 4.42
CA LEU A 13 4.77 -6.20 4.55
C LEU A 13 4.96 -7.55 5.24
N SER A 14 3.95 -8.01 5.96
CA SER A 14 3.93 -9.36 6.50
C SER A 14 4.09 -10.39 5.37
N PRO A 15 4.82 -11.50 5.62
CA PRO A 15 5.12 -12.50 4.60
C PRO A 15 3.85 -13.09 3.98
N GLU A 16 2.81 -13.31 4.79
CA GLU A 16 1.50 -13.83 4.35
C GLU A 16 0.82 -12.89 3.35
N VAL A 17 0.82 -11.59 3.64
CA VAL A 17 0.24 -10.56 2.76
C VAL A 17 1.02 -10.50 1.45
N SER A 18 2.36 -10.41 1.54
CA SER A 18 3.20 -10.36 0.33
C SER A 18 3.04 -11.61 -0.54
N SER A 19 2.91 -12.79 0.08
CA SER A 19 2.72 -14.06 -0.61
C SER A 19 1.36 -14.11 -1.31
N ALA A 20 0.29 -13.74 -0.61
CA ALA A 20 -1.06 -13.69 -1.17
C ALA A 20 -1.14 -12.77 -2.40
N PHE A 21 -0.57 -11.57 -2.32
CA PHE A 21 -0.53 -10.66 -3.46
C PHE A 21 0.36 -11.18 -4.59
N ARG A 22 1.57 -11.67 -4.30
CA ARG A 22 2.49 -12.24 -5.31
C ARG A 22 1.87 -13.45 -6.04
N ALA A 23 1.08 -14.26 -5.35
CA ALA A 23 0.35 -15.38 -5.94
C ALA A 23 -0.69 -14.96 -6.98
N THR A 24 -1.15 -13.70 -6.95
CA THR A 24 -2.08 -13.16 -7.97
C THR A 24 -1.42 -12.92 -9.33
N GLY A 25 -0.09 -13.07 -9.43
CA GLY A 25 0.66 -12.96 -10.68
C GLY A 25 1.02 -11.53 -11.08
N HIS A 26 1.11 -11.28 -12.39
CA HIS A 26 1.58 -10.00 -12.91
C HIS A 26 0.68 -8.83 -12.47
N GLY A 27 1.29 -7.72 -12.06
CA GLY A 27 0.55 -6.56 -11.55
C GLY A 27 0.16 -6.63 -10.07
N TRP A 28 0.62 -7.61 -9.30
CA TRP A 28 0.36 -7.69 -7.86
C TRP A 28 0.74 -6.42 -7.08
N GLN A 29 1.79 -5.71 -7.49
CA GLN A 29 2.18 -4.42 -6.91
C GLN A 29 1.11 -3.33 -7.12
N THR A 30 0.43 -3.33 -8.26
CA THR A 30 -0.68 -2.40 -8.51
C THR A 30 -1.92 -2.79 -7.71
N ARG A 31 -2.16 -4.11 -7.54
CA ARG A 31 -3.27 -4.60 -6.72
C ARG A 31 -3.09 -4.28 -5.24
N ILE A 32 -1.88 -4.45 -4.70
CA ILE A 32 -1.60 -4.10 -3.31
C ILE A 32 -1.61 -2.59 -3.10
N ASP A 33 -1.13 -1.78 -4.06
CA ASP A 33 -1.28 -0.32 -4.02
C ASP A 33 -2.75 0.10 -3.97
N ALA A 34 -3.61 -0.49 -4.81
CA ALA A 34 -5.04 -0.22 -4.79
C ALA A 34 -5.70 -0.67 -3.46
N ALA A 35 -5.32 -1.85 -2.94
CA ALA A 35 -5.83 -2.35 -1.67
C ALA A 35 -5.41 -1.47 -0.48
N LEU A 36 -4.15 -1.01 -0.44
CA LEU A 36 -3.67 -0.08 0.58
C LEU A 36 -4.37 1.28 0.47
N LYS A 37 -4.62 1.78 -0.75
CA LYS A 37 -5.40 3.00 -0.96
C LYS A 37 -6.83 2.85 -0.47
N ASP A 38 -7.47 1.72 -0.74
CA ASP A 38 -8.82 1.44 -0.25
C ASP A 38 -8.85 1.33 1.28
N TRP A 39 -7.89 0.60 1.85
CA TRP A 39 -7.72 0.48 3.29
C TRP A 39 -7.54 1.84 3.97
N LEU A 40 -6.78 2.77 3.37
CA LEU A 40 -6.63 4.13 3.91
C LEU A 40 -7.93 4.95 3.92
N ARG A 41 -8.94 4.60 3.10
CA ARG A 41 -10.24 5.30 3.11
C ARG A 41 -11.08 4.94 4.33
N THR A 42 -10.90 3.73 4.86
CA THR A 42 -11.62 3.19 6.02
C THR A 42 -10.78 3.22 7.29
N HIS A 43 -9.46 3.21 7.14
CA HIS A 43 -8.48 3.30 8.21
C HIS A 43 -7.55 4.46 7.93
N PHE A 44 -7.99 5.66 8.31
CA PHE A 44 -7.05 6.74 8.51
C PHE A 44 -6.20 6.34 9.71
N PRO A 45 -4.87 6.23 9.60
CA PRO A 45 -4.04 6.32 10.79
C PRO A 45 -4.37 7.68 11.38
N SER A 46 -5.24 7.71 12.39
CA SER A 46 -5.52 8.91 13.15
C SER A 46 -4.16 9.47 13.47
N ALA A 47 -3.89 10.69 13.01
CA ALA A 47 -2.63 11.33 13.25
C ALA A 47 -2.47 11.48 14.77
N GLU A 48 -1.88 10.49 15.44
CA GLU A 48 -0.96 10.75 16.53
C GLU A 48 0.32 11.34 15.91
N ALA A 49 0.16 12.52 15.30
CA ALA A 49 1.17 13.55 15.37
C ALA A 49 0.95 14.19 16.75
N GLY A 50 1.47 13.50 17.76
CA GLY A 50 1.24 13.77 19.18
C GLY A 50 2.36 13.24 20.08
N HIS A 51 3.61 13.19 19.62
CA HIS A 51 4.79 13.43 20.47
C HIS A 51 5.98 13.92 19.65
#